data_AF-A0A9E0XMI1-F1
#
_entry.id   AF-A0A9E0XMI1-F1
#
_cell.length_a   1.000
_cell.length_b   1.000
_cell.length_c   1.000
_cell.angle_alpha   90.00
_cell.angle_beta   90.00
_cell.angle_gamma   90.00
#
_symmetry.space_group_name_H-M   'P 1'
#
loop_
_entity.id
_entity.type
_entity.pdbx_description
1 polymer ?
#
loop_
_entity_poly.entity_id
_entity_poly.type
_entity_poly.pdbx_seq_one_letter_code
_entity_poly.pdbx_strand_id
1 'polypeptide(L)'
;LQDAYVYVPKNAAPAVLGGKRALMLTMHGCGQTASGNVIGTKFNWETTAEQYGMVVVAPTVPSGTTSTRSVSGCWDWFGSAHTRTGRDAVPLKKLLDSVKARTNLDIDPNQIYVTGLSSGGGETIVMGCSFPEYFAGVGINAGPALGSASGDISVEPKVTAAQVASYCKAAATSTYTPYFATQITNAVYGTSDYLVKPNHNVRNIQGMAVVYGMTMGTPVTSSVAGGGTAKVYKDANGKERLSDLAVTGMGHAWPAGGGAGAAYVDTSHVNFPVYITKWFFDNNLRVSGGSTTTTTAATTTTTGGATTTTGAATTTTAAATTTTTRASTTTTTTTTTTTAGACYKTSNYAHVTAGRAYNSLGTAKAKGSNQSMGLNNTFYITKLRMTGTAYYVIDATCP
;
A
#
# COMPACT_ATOMS: atom_id res chain seq x y z
N LEU A 1 -7.78 9.45 -22.26
CA LEU A 1 -6.72 8.47 -21.98
C LEU A 1 -6.27 7.90 -23.31
N GLN A 2 -4.96 7.65 -23.49
CA GLN A 2 -4.42 7.03 -24.71
C GLN A 2 -4.71 5.54 -24.73
N ASP A 3 -4.38 4.86 -23.63
CA ASP A 3 -4.66 3.46 -23.37
C ASP A 3 -4.88 3.24 -21.87
N ALA A 4 -5.28 2.02 -21.50
CA ALA A 4 -5.31 1.57 -20.12
C ALA A 4 -5.07 0.07 -20.04
N TYR A 5 -4.32 -0.35 -19.02
CA TYR A 5 -3.99 -1.74 -18.73
C TYR A 5 -4.68 -2.16 -17.43
N VAL A 6 -5.23 -3.37 -17.43
CA VAL A 6 -5.85 -3.96 -16.24
C VAL A 6 -5.11 -5.26 -15.94
N TYR A 7 -4.53 -5.33 -14.75
CA TYR A 7 -4.02 -6.57 -14.18
C TYR A 7 -5.07 -7.20 -13.29
N VAL A 8 -5.46 -8.43 -13.61
CA VAL A 8 -6.41 -9.23 -12.83
C VAL A 8 -5.62 -10.35 -12.14
N PRO A 9 -5.57 -10.39 -10.80
CA PRO A 9 -4.83 -11.42 -10.10
C PRO A 9 -5.47 -12.80 -10.29
N LYS A 10 -4.64 -13.81 -10.53
CA LYS A 10 -5.04 -15.19 -10.83
C LYS A 10 -4.94 -16.12 -9.63
N ASN A 11 -4.35 -15.67 -8.52
CA ASN A 11 -4.28 -16.41 -7.28
C ASN A 11 -5.68 -16.88 -6.88
N ALA A 12 -5.83 -18.19 -6.66
CA ALA A 12 -7.07 -18.81 -6.22
C ALA A 12 -7.34 -18.59 -4.72
N ALA A 13 -6.32 -18.15 -3.98
CA ALA A 13 -6.29 -18.01 -2.53
C ALA A 13 -5.81 -16.61 -2.06
N PRO A 14 -6.30 -15.49 -2.62
CA PRO A 14 -5.83 -14.17 -2.22
C PRO A 14 -6.31 -13.80 -0.82
N ALA A 15 -5.56 -12.93 -0.15
CA ALA A 15 -5.98 -12.29 1.08
C ALA A 15 -6.97 -11.15 0.75
N VAL A 16 -8.25 -11.50 0.60
CA VAL A 16 -9.31 -10.51 0.33
C VAL A 16 -9.91 -10.00 1.63
N LEU A 17 -10.06 -8.68 1.71
CA LEU A 17 -10.81 -8.05 2.79
C LEU A 17 -12.30 -8.10 2.43
N GLY A 18 -13.17 -8.54 3.34
CA GLY A 18 -14.62 -8.57 3.10
C GLY A 18 -15.11 -9.54 2.01
N GLY A 19 -14.25 -10.46 1.55
CA GLY A 19 -14.62 -11.52 0.59
C GLY A 19 -14.71 -11.10 -0.88
N LYS A 20 -14.40 -9.84 -1.20
CA LYS A 20 -14.45 -9.28 -2.56
C LYS A 20 -13.14 -8.63 -2.96
N ARG A 21 -12.94 -8.35 -4.25
CA ARG A 21 -11.68 -7.81 -4.76
C ARG A 21 -11.59 -6.30 -4.59
N ALA A 22 -10.45 -5.83 -4.12
CA ALA A 22 -10.10 -4.41 -4.19
C ALA A 22 -9.79 -3.95 -5.62
N LEU A 23 -9.90 -2.66 -5.88
CA LEU A 23 -9.48 -2.01 -7.12
C LEU A 23 -8.49 -0.88 -6.84
N MET A 24 -7.29 -0.94 -7.44
CA MET A 24 -6.29 0.11 -7.38
C MET A 24 -6.17 0.82 -8.72
N LEU A 25 -6.50 2.11 -8.74
CA LEU A 25 -6.08 3.01 -9.81
C LEU A 25 -4.65 3.49 -9.54
N THR A 26 -3.71 3.15 -10.42
CA THR A 26 -2.32 3.57 -10.31
C THR A 26 -1.90 4.43 -11.49
N MET A 27 -1.33 5.60 -11.22
CA MET A 27 -1.00 6.59 -12.24
C MET A 27 0.52 6.82 -12.35
N HIS A 28 1.01 6.82 -13.58
CA HIS A 28 2.40 7.09 -13.90
C HIS A 28 2.74 8.60 -13.73
N GLY A 29 4.03 8.93 -13.66
CA GLY A 29 4.53 10.30 -13.66
C GLY A 29 4.70 10.90 -15.07
N CYS A 30 5.19 12.13 -15.16
CA CYS A 30 5.41 12.80 -16.44
C CYS A 30 6.35 12.00 -17.37
N GLY A 31 5.99 11.87 -18.64
CA GLY A 31 6.82 11.19 -19.65
C GLY A 31 6.87 9.67 -19.53
N GLN A 32 6.21 9.11 -18.51
CA GLN A 32 6.01 7.67 -18.35
C GLN A 32 4.71 7.23 -19.06
N THR A 33 4.55 5.92 -19.24
CA THR A 33 3.31 5.30 -19.73
C THR A 33 2.94 4.09 -18.87
N ALA A 34 1.69 3.62 -18.98
CA ALA A 34 1.27 2.43 -18.24
C ALA A 34 2.12 1.20 -18.62
N SER A 35 2.28 0.92 -19.92
CA SER A 35 3.07 -0.21 -20.42
C SER A 35 4.58 -0.06 -20.19
N GLY A 36 5.09 1.18 -20.28
CA GLY A 36 6.51 1.46 -20.14
C GLY A 36 7.01 1.47 -18.69
N ASN A 37 6.14 1.77 -17.72
CA ASN A 37 6.56 2.08 -16.35
C ASN A 37 5.73 1.45 -15.24
N VAL A 38 4.43 1.22 -15.43
CA VAL A 38 3.55 0.80 -14.33
C VAL A 38 3.39 -0.71 -14.29
N ILE A 39 3.04 -1.32 -15.42
CA ILE A 39 2.86 -2.77 -15.55
C ILE A 39 4.17 -3.47 -15.93
N GLY A 40 4.14 -4.80 -15.97
CA GLY A 40 5.29 -5.62 -16.33
C GLY A 40 6.32 -5.71 -15.19
N THR A 41 5.86 -5.72 -13.94
CA THR A 41 6.67 -5.76 -12.70
C THR A 41 7.53 -4.52 -12.46
N LYS A 42 7.22 -3.40 -13.11
CA LYS A 42 7.99 -2.16 -12.98
C LYS A 42 7.63 -1.40 -11.71
N PHE A 43 6.41 -0.87 -11.60
CA PHE A 43 5.90 -0.40 -10.31
C PHE A 43 5.71 -1.54 -9.29
N ASN A 44 5.94 -2.80 -9.69
CA ASN A 44 5.90 -3.99 -8.85
C ASN A 44 4.52 -4.27 -8.23
N TRP A 45 3.47 -4.02 -9.02
CA TRP A 45 2.08 -4.22 -8.58
C TRP A 45 1.66 -5.67 -8.60
N GLU A 46 2.14 -6.47 -9.54
CA GLU A 46 1.63 -7.82 -9.83
C GLU A 46 1.73 -8.74 -8.62
N THR A 47 2.89 -8.78 -7.95
CA THR A 47 3.07 -9.57 -6.72
C THR A 47 2.09 -9.16 -5.62
N THR A 48 1.85 -7.86 -5.47
CA THR A 48 0.93 -7.32 -4.46
C THR A 48 -0.52 -7.61 -4.83
N ALA A 49 -0.87 -7.46 -6.10
CA ALA A 49 -2.19 -7.77 -6.64
C ALA A 49 -2.54 -9.25 -6.41
N GLU A 50 -1.60 -10.16 -6.67
CA GLU A 50 -1.77 -11.59 -6.40
C GLU A 50 -1.92 -11.90 -4.91
N GLN A 51 -1.18 -11.19 -4.05
CA GLN A 51 -1.28 -11.37 -2.60
C GLN A 51 -2.64 -10.93 -2.04
N TYR A 52 -3.13 -9.76 -2.46
CA TYR A 52 -4.33 -9.12 -1.87
C TYR A 52 -5.61 -9.30 -2.71
N GLY A 53 -5.54 -10.06 -3.81
CA GLY A 53 -6.67 -10.23 -4.72
C GLY A 53 -7.12 -8.93 -5.36
N MET A 54 -6.22 -7.95 -5.45
CA MET A 54 -6.51 -6.58 -5.86
C MET A 54 -6.35 -6.41 -7.36
N VAL A 55 -7.41 -6.01 -8.04
CA VAL A 55 -7.34 -5.63 -9.46
C VAL A 55 -6.61 -4.29 -9.57
N VAL A 56 -5.64 -4.20 -10.47
CA VAL A 56 -4.86 -2.98 -10.71
C VAL A 56 -5.20 -2.44 -12.09
N VAL A 57 -5.55 -1.15 -12.17
CA VAL A 57 -5.79 -0.44 -13.42
C VAL A 57 -4.78 0.71 -13.58
N ALA A 58 -4.09 0.71 -14.71
CA ALA A 58 -3.04 1.67 -15.04
C ALA A 58 -3.35 2.34 -16.38
N PRO A 59 -3.85 3.59 -16.40
CA PRO A 59 -4.07 4.36 -17.61
C PRO A 59 -2.83 5.13 -18.07
N THR A 60 -2.76 5.42 -19.37
CA THR A 60 -1.78 6.35 -19.97
C THR A 60 -2.46 7.65 -20.39
N VAL A 61 -1.86 8.79 -20.04
CA VAL A 61 -2.31 10.10 -20.55
C VAL A 61 -1.99 10.23 -22.04
N PRO A 62 -2.86 10.87 -22.85
CA PRO A 62 -2.52 11.19 -24.24
C PRO A 62 -1.25 12.03 -24.37
N SER A 63 -0.48 11.77 -25.41
CA SER A 63 0.58 12.66 -25.87
C SER A 63 -0.01 14.02 -26.29
N GLY A 64 0.70 15.11 -26.00
CA GLY A 64 0.30 16.48 -26.33
C GLY A 64 0.03 17.34 -25.11
N THR A 65 -0.10 18.65 -25.33
CA THR A 65 -0.45 19.64 -24.31
C THR A 65 -1.88 20.15 -24.55
N THR A 66 -2.54 20.55 -23.46
CA THR A 66 -3.82 21.28 -23.47
C THR A 66 -3.62 22.56 -22.66
N SER A 67 -4.59 23.49 -22.66
CA SER A 67 -4.54 24.67 -21.78
C SER A 67 -4.39 24.32 -20.30
N THR A 68 -4.73 23.08 -19.95
CA THR A 68 -4.69 22.54 -18.60
C THR A 68 -3.60 21.47 -18.41
N ARG A 69 -2.77 21.19 -19.41
CA ARG A 69 -1.63 20.24 -19.31
C ARG A 69 -0.35 20.97 -19.70
N SER A 70 0.41 21.40 -18.70
CA SER A 70 1.60 22.24 -18.87
C SER A 70 2.77 21.52 -19.51
N VAL A 71 2.83 20.19 -19.44
CA VAL A 71 3.89 19.35 -20.00
C VAL A 71 3.28 18.10 -20.62
N SER A 72 3.67 17.78 -21.86
CA SER A 72 3.19 16.59 -22.57
C SER A 72 3.52 15.31 -21.78
N GLY A 73 2.58 14.38 -21.71
CA GLY A 73 2.77 13.14 -20.94
C GLY A 73 2.60 13.31 -19.43
N CYS A 74 2.11 14.45 -18.95
CA CYS A 74 1.72 14.66 -17.55
C CYS A 74 0.20 14.64 -17.37
N TRP A 75 -0.24 14.35 -16.16
CA TRP A 75 -1.62 14.57 -15.74
C TRP A 75 -1.95 16.05 -15.53
N ASP A 76 -3.22 16.40 -15.67
CA ASP A 76 -3.80 17.74 -15.46
C ASP A 76 -4.11 18.02 -13.98
N TRP A 77 -3.06 18.00 -13.16
CA TRP A 77 -3.15 18.04 -11.69
C TRP A 77 -3.08 19.45 -11.08
N PHE A 78 -2.68 20.47 -11.84
CA PHE A 78 -2.24 21.76 -11.27
C PHE A 78 -3.35 22.82 -11.19
N GLY A 79 -3.10 23.79 -10.31
CA GLY A 79 -4.03 24.86 -9.99
C GLY A 79 -5.13 24.40 -9.04
N SER A 80 -6.14 25.25 -8.86
CA SER A 80 -7.23 25.04 -7.90
C SER A 80 -8.58 24.73 -8.54
N ALA A 81 -8.72 24.94 -9.86
CA ALA A 81 -9.97 24.82 -10.59
C ALA A 81 -10.27 23.38 -11.05
N HIS A 82 -10.21 22.43 -10.12
CA HIS A 82 -10.59 21.04 -10.35
C HIS A 82 -12.08 20.84 -10.08
N THR A 83 -12.75 20.15 -10.99
CA THR A 83 -14.18 19.82 -10.88
C THR A 83 -14.41 18.36 -11.26
N ARG A 84 -15.52 17.80 -10.79
CA ARG A 84 -15.96 16.43 -11.13
C ARG A 84 -16.28 16.23 -12.62
N THR A 85 -16.39 17.31 -13.39
CA THR A 85 -16.88 17.34 -14.78
C THR A 85 -15.87 17.87 -15.78
N GLY A 86 -14.65 18.19 -15.35
CA GLY A 86 -13.57 18.68 -16.22
C GLY A 86 -12.31 17.84 -16.11
N ARG A 87 -11.37 18.10 -17.03
CA ARG A 87 -9.97 17.63 -16.97
C ARG A 87 -9.85 16.10 -16.92
N ASP A 88 -8.71 15.59 -16.42
CA ASP A 88 -8.40 14.15 -16.37
C ASP A 88 -9.29 13.36 -15.40
N ALA A 89 -9.96 14.04 -14.46
CA ALA A 89 -10.94 13.46 -13.54
C ALA A 89 -12.09 12.72 -14.26
N VAL A 90 -12.60 13.29 -15.37
CA VAL A 90 -13.72 12.70 -16.14
C VAL A 90 -13.36 11.36 -16.79
N PRO A 91 -12.32 11.27 -17.64
CA PRO A 91 -11.97 10.01 -18.27
C PRO A 91 -11.46 8.97 -17.27
N LEU A 92 -10.81 9.37 -16.17
CA LEU A 92 -10.41 8.45 -15.09
C LEU A 92 -11.62 7.84 -14.39
N LYS A 93 -12.65 8.65 -14.07
CA LYS A 93 -13.89 8.13 -13.51
C LYS A 93 -14.57 7.16 -14.47
N LYS A 94 -14.67 7.51 -15.76
CA LYS A 94 -15.26 6.61 -16.77
C LYS A 94 -14.52 5.27 -16.87
N LEU A 95 -13.19 5.28 -16.78
CA LEU A 95 -12.40 4.06 -16.72
C LEU A 95 -12.76 3.22 -15.49
N LEU A 96 -12.80 3.82 -14.30
CA LEU A 96 -13.21 3.12 -13.08
C LEU A 96 -14.62 2.53 -13.19
N ASP A 97 -15.59 3.29 -13.70
CA ASP A 97 -16.95 2.82 -13.94
C ASP A 97 -16.96 1.59 -14.86
N SER A 98 -16.18 1.63 -15.95
CA SER A 98 -16.08 0.52 -16.90
C SER A 98 -15.46 -0.75 -16.29
N VAL A 99 -14.47 -0.61 -15.41
CA VAL A 99 -13.85 -1.76 -14.72
C VAL A 99 -14.81 -2.32 -13.67
N LYS A 100 -15.48 -1.46 -12.89
CA LYS A 100 -16.48 -1.88 -11.89
C LYS A 100 -17.67 -2.60 -12.50
N ALA A 101 -18.08 -2.21 -13.71
CA ALA A 101 -19.20 -2.84 -14.42
C ALA A 101 -18.91 -4.30 -14.84
N ARG A 102 -17.64 -4.73 -14.83
CA ARG A 102 -17.25 -6.10 -15.14
C ARG A 102 -17.52 -7.01 -13.94
N THR A 103 -18.72 -7.59 -13.90
CA THR A 103 -19.18 -8.46 -12.79
C THR A 103 -18.24 -9.64 -12.51
N ASN A 104 -17.53 -10.14 -13.52
CA ASN A 104 -16.55 -11.21 -13.38
C ASN A 104 -15.30 -10.84 -12.56
N LEU A 105 -15.10 -9.54 -12.25
CA LEU A 105 -14.00 -9.06 -11.41
C LEU A 105 -14.37 -8.97 -9.93
N ASP A 106 -15.66 -9.05 -9.59
CA ASP A 106 -16.20 -8.96 -8.21
C ASP A 106 -15.56 -7.84 -7.36
N ILE A 107 -15.51 -6.64 -7.96
CA ILE A 107 -14.95 -5.45 -7.31
C ILE A 107 -15.86 -5.00 -6.17
N ASP A 108 -15.29 -4.81 -4.98
CA ASP A 108 -15.98 -4.19 -3.85
C ASP A 108 -15.98 -2.65 -4.00
N PRO A 109 -17.16 -1.99 -4.08
CA PRO A 109 -17.23 -0.52 -4.10
C PRO A 109 -16.65 0.14 -2.84
N ASN A 110 -16.50 -0.60 -1.72
CA ASN A 110 -15.89 -0.10 -0.50
C ASN A 110 -14.36 -0.22 -0.47
N GLN A 111 -13.76 -0.80 -1.51
CA GLN A 111 -12.31 -1.06 -1.59
C GLN A 111 -11.72 -0.58 -2.91
N ILE A 112 -12.07 0.64 -3.31
CA ILE A 112 -11.44 1.32 -4.44
C ILE A 112 -10.39 2.29 -3.87
N TYR A 113 -9.19 2.23 -4.42
CA TYR A 113 -8.03 2.99 -3.98
C TYR A 113 -7.39 3.70 -5.18
N VAL A 114 -6.66 4.78 -4.91
CA VAL A 114 -5.93 5.53 -5.94
C VAL A 114 -4.53 5.89 -5.46
N THR A 115 -3.55 5.79 -6.37
CA THR A 115 -2.17 6.18 -6.11
C THR A 115 -1.46 6.58 -7.40
N GLY A 116 -0.35 7.31 -7.29
CA GLY A 116 0.45 7.68 -8.45
C GLY A 116 1.70 8.47 -8.08
N LEU A 117 2.65 8.49 -9.01
CA LEU A 117 3.94 9.17 -8.90
C LEU A 117 3.88 10.57 -9.52
N SER A 118 4.51 11.56 -8.89
CA SER A 118 4.79 12.87 -9.51
C SER A 118 3.51 13.58 -9.97
N SER A 119 3.35 13.88 -11.26
CA SER A 119 2.08 14.37 -11.82
C SER A 119 0.90 13.43 -11.56
N GLY A 120 1.12 12.11 -11.59
CA GLY A 120 0.13 11.11 -11.16
C GLY A 120 -0.14 11.16 -9.65
N GLY A 121 0.83 11.60 -8.84
CA GLY A 121 0.62 11.88 -7.41
C GLY A 121 -0.22 13.13 -7.18
N GLY A 122 -0.01 14.18 -7.98
CA GLY A 122 -0.88 15.36 -8.01
C GLY A 122 -2.31 14.99 -8.42
N GLU A 123 -2.48 14.20 -9.49
CA GLU A 123 -3.81 13.76 -9.93
C GLU A 123 -4.45 12.79 -8.93
N THR A 124 -3.66 12.04 -8.17
CA THR A 124 -4.15 11.16 -7.10
C THR A 124 -4.94 11.94 -6.05
N ILE A 125 -4.43 13.08 -5.58
CA ILE A 125 -5.17 13.90 -4.62
C ILE A 125 -6.37 14.60 -5.27
N VAL A 126 -6.27 15.01 -6.55
CA VAL A 126 -7.42 15.53 -7.32
C VAL A 126 -8.54 14.51 -7.38
N MET A 127 -8.25 13.25 -7.72
CA MET A 127 -9.23 12.17 -7.78
C MET A 127 -9.81 11.84 -6.41
N GLY A 128 -8.95 11.73 -5.38
CA GLY A 128 -9.36 11.47 -3.99
C GLY A 128 -10.32 12.53 -3.44
N CYS A 129 -10.10 13.80 -3.80
CA CYS A 129 -10.94 14.93 -3.42
C CYS A 129 -12.19 15.07 -4.29
N SER A 130 -12.09 14.79 -5.60
CA SER A 130 -13.20 14.95 -6.53
C SER A 130 -14.23 13.84 -6.34
N PHE A 131 -13.80 12.61 -6.07
CA PHE A 131 -14.67 11.42 -5.95
C PHE A 131 -14.45 10.67 -4.64
N PRO A 132 -14.64 11.32 -3.48
CA PRO A 132 -14.39 10.68 -2.19
C PRO A 132 -15.32 9.48 -1.97
N GLU A 133 -16.48 9.42 -2.61
CA GLU A 133 -17.39 8.28 -2.56
C GLU A 133 -16.84 7.02 -3.25
N TYR A 134 -15.89 7.17 -4.19
CA TYR A 134 -15.19 6.03 -4.79
C TYR A 134 -14.04 5.59 -3.89
N PHE A 135 -13.16 6.51 -3.54
CA PHE A 135 -11.87 6.15 -2.97
C PHE A 135 -11.92 6.01 -1.45
N ALA A 136 -11.81 4.77 -0.97
CA ALA A 136 -11.63 4.46 0.44
C ALA A 136 -10.23 4.91 0.92
N GLY A 137 -9.24 4.86 0.04
CA GLY A 137 -7.86 5.25 0.32
C GLY A 137 -7.19 5.98 -0.83
N VAL A 138 -6.35 6.96 -0.49
CA VAL A 138 -5.61 7.82 -1.42
C VAL A 138 -4.12 7.75 -1.07
N GLY A 139 -3.24 7.41 -2.02
CA GLY A 139 -1.81 7.18 -1.79
C GLY A 139 -0.93 8.06 -2.67
N ILE A 140 -0.52 9.21 -2.19
CA ILE A 140 0.20 10.22 -2.98
C ILE A 140 1.69 9.89 -2.98
N ASN A 141 2.33 9.69 -4.14
CA ASN A 141 3.77 9.49 -4.20
C ASN A 141 4.48 10.66 -4.89
N ALA A 142 5.38 11.33 -4.17
CA ALA A 142 6.16 12.46 -4.66
C ALA A 142 5.27 13.48 -5.41
N GLY A 143 4.05 13.69 -4.90
CA GLY A 143 3.01 14.44 -5.57
C GLY A 143 3.04 15.92 -5.19
N PRO A 144 2.92 16.85 -6.14
CA PRO A 144 2.73 18.26 -5.84
C PRO A 144 1.50 18.49 -4.95
N ALA A 145 1.54 19.57 -4.18
CA ALA A 145 0.44 19.91 -3.29
C ALA A 145 -0.78 20.39 -4.10
N LEU A 146 -1.98 19.91 -3.78
CA LEU A 146 -3.22 20.32 -4.46
C LEU A 146 -3.36 21.86 -4.42
N GLY A 147 -3.64 22.47 -5.57
CA GLY A 147 -3.67 23.93 -5.69
C GLY A 147 -2.37 24.58 -6.15
N SER A 148 -1.25 23.85 -6.17
CA SER A 148 0.04 24.41 -6.61
C SER A 148 0.03 24.72 -8.10
N ALA A 149 0.74 25.77 -8.51
CA ALA A 149 1.04 26.01 -9.91
C ALA A 149 2.02 24.95 -10.43
N SER A 150 1.95 24.65 -11.73
CA SER A 150 2.81 23.64 -12.37
C SER A 150 4.31 23.97 -12.26
N GLY A 151 4.68 25.24 -12.24
CA GLY A 151 6.07 25.70 -12.10
C GLY A 151 6.60 25.74 -10.66
N ASP A 152 5.76 25.48 -9.64
CA ASP A 152 6.14 25.65 -8.24
C ASP A 152 6.55 24.35 -7.54
N ILE A 153 6.65 23.24 -8.27
CA ILE A 153 6.87 21.90 -7.69
C ILE A 153 8.22 21.73 -6.98
N SER A 154 9.23 22.53 -7.34
CA SER A 154 10.59 22.42 -6.81
C SER A 154 10.86 23.37 -5.63
N VAL A 155 9.88 24.16 -5.21
CA VAL A 155 10.00 25.12 -4.10
C VAL A 155 9.09 24.71 -2.94
N GLU A 156 9.11 25.48 -1.84
CA GLU A 156 8.14 25.25 -0.78
C GLU A 156 6.70 25.43 -1.31
N PRO A 157 5.74 24.56 -0.92
CA PRO A 157 4.35 24.71 -1.35
C PRO A 157 3.81 26.07 -0.89
N LYS A 158 3.49 26.92 -1.88
CA LYS A 158 2.88 28.24 -1.66
C LYS A 158 1.43 28.16 -1.17
N VAL A 159 0.80 27.00 -1.28
CA VAL A 159 -0.52 26.71 -0.72
C VAL A 159 -0.41 26.27 0.73
N THR A 160 -1.29 26.80 1.57
CA THR A 160 -1.46 26.38 2.98
C THR A 160 -2.30 25.10 3.08
N ALA A 161 -2.25 24.42 4.22
CA ALA A 161 -3.11 23.26 4.49
C ALA A 161 -4.60 23.61 4.40
N ALA A 162 -4.99 24.81 4.85
CA ALA A 162 -6.36 25.31 4.74
C ALA A 162 -6.79 25.51 3.28
N GLN A 163 -5.89 26.00 2.42
CA GLN A 163 -6.17 26.13 0.98
C GLN A 163 -6.30 24.75 0.31
N VAL A 164 -5.39 23.81 0.58
CA VAL A 164 -5.53 22.41 0.11
C VAL A 164 -6.90 21.85 0.49
N ALA A 165 -7.30 22.02 1.75
CA ALA A 165 -8.60 21.52 2.22
C ALA A 165 -9.79 22.22 1.56
N SER A 166 -9.69 23.53 1.34
CA SER A 166 -10.72 24.31 0.64
C SER A 166 -10.88 23.82 -0.80
N TYR A 167 -9.79 23.66 -1.55
CA TYR A 167 -9.82 23.14 -2.92
C TYR A 167 -10.34 21.70 -2.97
N CYS A 168 -9.96 20.86 -2.01
CA CYS A 168 -10.44 19.49 -1.91
C CYS A 168 -11.95 19.42 -1.70
N LYS A 169 -12.48 20.19 -0.72
CA LYS A 169 -13.93 20.26 -0.44
C LYS A 169 -14.71 20.90 -1.58
N ALA A 170 -14.13 21.88 -2.28
CA ALA A 170 -14.73 22.49 -3.45
C ALA A 170 -14.88 21.49 -4.61
N ALA A 171 -13.83 20.69 -4.88
CA ALA A 171 -13.88 19.63 -5.89
C ALA A 171 -14.92 18.55 -5.57
N ALA A 172 -15.05 18.18 -4.28
CA ALA A 172 -16.08 17.25 -3.83
C ALA A 172 -17.49 17.81 -3.98
N THR A 173 -17.68 19.14 -3.91
CA THR A 173 -18.97 19.81 -3.66
C THR A 173 -19.59 19.40 -2.31
N SER A 174 -20.54 20.19 -1.79
CA SER A 174 -21.20 19.88 -0.52
C SER A 174 -21.91 18.52 -0.52
N THR A 175 -22.31 18.01 -1.69
CA THR A 175 -22.96 16.71 -1.86
C THR A 175 -22.09 15.54 -1.43
N TYR A 176 -20.77 15.58 -1.68
CA TYR A 176 -19.89 14.43 -1.47
C TYR A 176 -18.94 14.58 -0.28
N THR A 177 -18.93 15.73 0.39
CA THR A 177 -18.11 15.91 1.61
C THR A 177 -18.36 14.89 2.73
N PRO A 178 -19.56 14.31 2.93
CA PRO A 178 -19.75 13.29 3.96
C PRO A 178 -18.88 12.03 3.77
N TYR A 179 -18.51 11.69 2.54
CA TYR A 179 -17.67 10.51 2.25
C TYR A 179 -16.23 10.65 2.74
N PHE A 180 -15.77 11.87 3.06
CA PHE A 180 -14.48 12.08 3.72
C PHE A 180 -14.45 11.49 5.13
N ALA A 181 -15.59 11.22 5.77
CA ALA A 181 -15.63 10.63 7.10
C ALA A 181 -14.99 9.23 7.15
N THR A 182 -14.96 8.51 6.02
CA THR A 182 -14.44 7.12 5.93
C THR A 182 -13.27 6.98 4.94
N GLN A 183 -12.74 8.09 4.44
CA GLN A 183 -11.55 8.08 3.57
C GLN A 183 -10.27 8.18 4.43
N ILE A 184 -9.22 7.51 3.98
CA ILE A 184 -7.87 7.58 4.56
C ILE A 184 -6.86 8.03 3.49
N THR A 185 -5.80 8.75 3.89
CA THR A 185 -4.77 9.25 2.96
C THR A 185 -3.37 8.87 3.43
N ASN A 186 -2.54 8.37 2.51
CA ASN A 186 -1.11 8.24 2.70
C ASN A 186 -0.36 9.15 1.72
N ALA A 187 0.82 9.58 2.12
CA ALA A 187 1.83 10.11 1.23
C ALA A 187 3.16 9.35 1.39
N VAL A 188 3.90 9.21 0.31
CA VAL A 188 5.26 8.68 0.28
C VAL A 188 6.15 9.59 -0.56
N TYR A 189 7.39 9.78 -0.14
CA TYR A 189 8.37 10.54 -0.92
C TYR A 189 9.79 10.24 -0.47
N GLY A 190 10.74 10.50 -1.37
CA GLY A 190 12.16 10.41 -1.05
C GLY A 190 12.65 11.65 -0.31
N THR A 191 13.50 11.48 0.71
CA THR A 191 14.10 12.64 1.41
C THR A 191 15.08 13.42 0.54
N SER A 192 15.54 12.81 -0.55
CA SER A 192 16.48 13.38 -1.52
C SER A 192 15.80 13.67 -2.86
N ASP A 193 14.47 13.79 -2.88
CA ASP A 193 13.71 14.17 -4.07
C ASP A 193 14.15 15.56 -4.55
N TYR A 194 14.73 15.60 -5.74
CA TYR A 194 15.28 16.79 -6.37
C TYR A 194 14.30 17.48 -7.33
N LEU A 195 13.15 16.85 -7.62
CA LEU A 195 12.20 17.34 -8.61
C LEU A 195 10.95 17.93 -7.95
N VAL A 196 10.30 17.14 -7.09
CA VAL A 196 9.15 17.60 -6.32
C VAL A 196 9.59 17.77 -4.88
N LYS A 197 9.58 18.99 -4.37
CA LYS A 197 10.04 19.26 -3.01
C LYS A 197 9.24 18.41 -2.02
N PRO A 198 9.88 17.61 -1.15
CA PRO A 198 9.21 16.70 -0.22
C PRO A 198 8.06 17.33 0.57
N ASN A 199 8.20 18.61 0.92
CA ASN A 199 7.20 19.37 1.67
C ASN A 199 5.83 19.48 0.97
N HIS A 200 5.73 19.27 -0.35
CA HIS A 200 4.44 19.17 -1.03
C HIS A 200 3.59 17.98 -0.52
N ASN A 201 4.21 16.83 -0.27
CA ASN A 201 3.53 15.65 0.26
C ASN A 201 3.09 15.85 1.70
N VAL A 202 3.98 16.44 2.54
CA VAL A 202 3.64 16.85 3.91
C VAL A 202 2.47 17.83 3.91
N ARG A 203 2.48 18.81 2.98
CA ARG A 203 1.39 19.78 2.84
C ARG A 203 0.06 19.12 2.45
N ASN A 204 0.09 18.11 1.57
CA ASN A 204 -1.10 17.32 1.24
C ASN A 204 -1.64 16.58 2.47
N ILE A 205 -0.79 15.94 3.28
CA ILE A 205 -1.21 15.28 4.53
C ILE A 205 -1.84 16.28 5.51
N GLN A 206 -1.22 17.44 5.71
CA GLN A 206 -1.76 18.50 6.56
C GLN A 206 -3.12 19.01 6.04
N GLY A 207 -3.25 19.18 4.72
CA GLY A 207 -4.50 19.58 4.10
C GLY A 207 -5.60 18.53 4.29
N MET A 208 -5.28 17.25 4.09
CA MET A 208 -6.24 16.16 4.32
C MET A 208 -6.64 16.02 5.79
N ALA A 209 -5.77 16.34 6.75
CA ALA A 209 -6.16 16.45 8.16
C ALA A 209 -7.30 17.48 8.35
N VAL A 210 -7.18 18.66 7.73
CA VAL A 210 -8.22 19.70 7.77
C VAL A 210 -9.48 19.26 6.99
N VAL A 211 -9.34 18.47 5.93
CA VAL A 211 -10.49 17.87 5.22
C VAL A 211 -11.27 16.95 6.15
N TYR A 212 -10.56 16.10 6.89
CA TYR A 212 -11.14 15.11 7.81
C TYR A 212 -11.60 15.71 9.15
N GLY A 213 -11.43 17.03 9.36
CA GLY A 213 -11.79 17.68 10.63
C GLY A 213 -10.89 17.24 11.79
N MET A 214 -9.65 16.85 11.49
CA MET A 214 -8.68 16.33 12.43
C MET A 214 -7.65 17.38 12.82
N THR A 215 -7.29 17.41 14.10
CA THR A 215 -6.05 18.04 14.56
C THR A 215 -4.94 17.01 14.53
N MET A 216 -3.84 17.29 13.82
CA MET A 216 -2.68 16.39 13.82
C MET A 216 -1.96 16.46 15.17
N GLY A 217 -2.11 15.39 15.96
CA GLY A 217 -1.34 15.20 17.19
C GLY A 217 0.04 14.57 16.94
N THR A 218 0.65 14.06 18.01
CA THR A 218 1.90 13.28 17.91
C THR A 218 1.66 11.99 17.10
N PRO A 219 2.42 11.74 16.02
CA PRO A 219 2.25 10.52 15.23
C PRO A 219 2.81 9.30 15.94
N VAL A 220 2.25 8.14 15.62
CA VAL A 220 2.92 6.85 15.83
C VAL A 220 3.99 6.73 14.75
N THR A 221 5.26 6.64 15.15
CA THR A 221 6.40 6.54 14.23
C THR A 221 6.89 5.10 14.17
N SER A 222 7.11 4.59 12.97
CA SER A 222 7.64 3.24 12.74
C SER A 222 8.63 3.20 11.58
N SER A 223 9.60 2.29 11.65
CA SER A 223 10.49 2.00 10.53
C SER A 223 9.81 1.07 9.53
N VAL A 224 10.05 1.31 8.26
CA VAL A 224 9.60 0.49 7.13
C VAL A 224 10.84 0.00 6.39
N ALA A 225 10.87 -1.31 6.09
CA ALA A 225 11.98 -1.91 5.37
C ALA A 225 12.24 -1.19 4.03
N GLY A 226 13.52 -1.03 3.67
CA GLY A 226 13.92 -0.22 2.51
C GLY A 226 14.11 1.27 2.81
N GLY A 227 14.44 1.62 4.06
CA GLY A 227 14.80 2.98 4.45
C GLY A 227 13.62 3.92 4.72
N GLY A 228 12.41 3.38 4.88
CA GLY A 228 11.22 4.17 5.16
C GLY A 228 11.04 4.49 6.63
N THR A 229 10.48 5.67 6.93
CA THR A 229 9.97 6.06 8.24
C THR A 229 8.54 6.54 8.07
N ALA A 230 7.57 5.78 8.60
CA ALA A 230 6.16 6.12 8.56
C ALA A 230 5.75 6.87 9.83
N LYS A 231 5.08 8.01 9.66
CA LYS A 231 4.37 8.75 10.70
C LYS A 231 2.87 8.61 10.49
N VAL A 232 2.20 7.93 11.41
CA VAL A 232 0.76 7.66 11.32
C VAL A 232 -0.01 8.49 12.33
N TYR A 233 -1.08 9.14 11.87
CA TYR A 233 -1.92 10.02 12.69
C TYR A 233 -3.32 9.46 12.83
N LYS A 234 -3.84 9.51 14.06
CA LYS A 234 -5.17 9.03 14.43
C LYS A 234 -6.16 10.20 14.55
N ASP A 235 -7.42 9.94 14.24
CA ASP A 235 -8.51 10.86 14.57
C ASP A 235 -8.94 10.75 16.04
N ALA A 236 -9.89 11.60 16.45
CA ALA A 236 -10.41 11.62 17.81
C ALA A 236 -11.09 10.29 18.23
N ASN A 237 -11.48 9.46 17.27
CA ASN A 237 -12.06 8.12 17.51
C ASN A 237 -10.98 7.02 17.52
N GLY A 238 -9.70 7.40 17.47
CA GLY A 238 -8.57 6.48 17.47
C GLY A 238 -8.34 5.75 16.14
N LYS A 239 -9.00 6.14 15.04
CA LYS A 239 -8.81 5.52 13.72
C LYS A 239 -7.60 6.14 13.04
N GLU A 240 -6.73 5.31 12.45
CA GLU A 240 -5.58 5.80 11.67
C GLU A 240 -6.11 6.34 10.33
N ARG A 241 -5.93 7.64 10.10
CA ARG A 241 -6.50 8.32 8.92
C ARG A 241 -5.44 8.83 7.96
N LEU A 242 -4.25 9.13 8.48
CA LEU A 242 -3.15 9.71 7.72
C LEU A 242 -1.87 8.93 7.95
N SER A 243 -1.14 8.64 6.89
CA SER A 243 0.22 8.08 6.95
C SER A 243 1.18 8.91 6.10
N ASP A 244 2.28 9.36 6.69
CA ASP A 244 3.31 10.14 6.03
C ASP A 244 4.63 9.34 6.02
N LEU A 245 5.01 8.83 4.86
CA LEU A 245 6.14 7.90 4.68
C LEU A 245 7.32 8.59 3.97
N ALA A 246 8.33 8.96 4.75
CA ALA A 246 9.60 9.47 4.22
C ALA A 246 10.57 8.31 3.95
N VAL A 247 11.12 8.24 2.73
CA VAL A 247 12.10 7.22 2.32
C VAL A 247 13.49 7.85 2.28
N THR A 248 14.34 7.50 3.25
CA THR A 248 15.67 8.10 3.40
C THR A 248 16.55 7.82 2.19
N GLY A 249 17.15 8.88 1.63
CA GLY A 249 18.11 8.81 0.52
C GLY A 249 17.49 8.60 -0.87
N MET A 250 16.21 8.24 -0.96
CA MET A 250 15.53 8.08 -2.24
C MET A 250 15.34 9.43 -2.93
N GLY A 251 15.56 9.46 -4.24
CA GLY A 251 15.29 10.62 -5.09
C GLY A 251 13.83 10.71 -5.54
N HIS A 252 13.58 11.40 -6.66
CA HIS A 252 12.25 11.42 -7.28
C HIS A 252 11.98 10.07 -7.96
N ALA A 253 11.21 9.18 -7.34
CA ALA A 253 10.94 7.85 -7.92
C ALA A 253 9.72 7.16 -7.30
N TRP A 254 9.19 6.17 -8.01
CA TRP A 254 8.30 5.16 -7.45
C TRP A 254 9.09 4.12 -6.63
N PRO A 255 8.85 3.97 -5.32
CA PRO A 255 9.49 2.94 -4.51
C PRO A 255 8.86 1.57 -4.82
N ALA A 256 9.45 0.82 -5.76
CA ALA A 256 8.98 -0.50 -6.14
C ALA A 256 9.47 -1.61 -5.19
N GLY A 257 10.61 -1.40 -4.52
CA GLY A 257 11.25 -2.38 -3.63
C GLY A 257 11.59 -3.72 -4.28
N GLY A 258 11.67 -3.76 -5.61
CA GLY A 258 11.98 -4.91 -6.43
C GLY A 258 11.40 -4.76 -7.83
N GLY A 259 11.43 -5.84 -8.62
CA GLY A 259 10.85 -5.87 -9.96
C GLY A 259 11.79 -5.40 -11.07
N ALA A 260 11.26 -5.27 -12.28
CA ALA A 260 12.04 -4.98 -13.49
C ALA A 260 12.63 -3.56 -13.55
N GLY A 261 12.08 -2.62 -12.76
CA GLY A 261 12.47 -1.22 -12.78
C GLY A 261 12.16 -0.49 -14.10
N ALA A 262 12.39 0.82 -14.09
CA ALA A 262 12.33 1.74 -15.22
C ALA A 262 12.85 3.12 -14.78
N ALA A 263 12.92 4.08 -15.70
CA ALA A 263 13.15 5.48 -15.36
C ALA A 263 12.14 5.94 -14.29
N TYR A 264 12.64 6.59 -13.24
CA TYR A 264 11.88 7.03 -12.06
C TYR A 264 11.18 5.89 -11.29
N VAL A 265 11.75 4.70 -11.29
CA VAL A 265 11.33 3.56 -10.47
C VAL A 265 12.53 3.06 -9.66
N ASP A 266 12.42 3.12 -8.34
CA ASP A 266 13.44 2.69 -7.40
C ASP A 266 13.14 1.28 -6.91
N THR A 267 14.00 0.32 -7.27
CA THR A 267 13.84 -1.09 -6.90
C THR A 267 14.59 -1.47 -5.61
N SER A 268 15.26 -0.52 -4.97
CA SER A 268 16.19 -0.75 -3.84
C SER A 268 15.67 -0.26 -2.49
N HIS A 269 14.70 0.65 -2.51
CA HIS A 269 14.07 1.21 -1.30
C HIS A 269 12.76 0.47 -0.95
N VAL A 270 11.89 1.13 -0.18
CA VAL A 270 10.59 0.61 0.26
C VAL A 270 9.84 -0.07 -0.89
N ASN A 271 9.20 -1.21 -0.61
CA ASN A 271 8.18 -1.77 -1.50
C ASN A 271 6.86 -1.06 -1.23
N PHE A 272 6.64 0.07 -1.91
CA PHE A 272 5.45 0.89 -1.70
C PHE A 272 4.15 0.19 -2.10
N PRO A 273 4.04 -0.56 -3.22
CA PRO A 273 2.85 -1.36 -3.53
C PRO A 273 2.37 -2.21 -2.35
N VAL A 274 3.28 -2.96 -1.73
CA VAL A 274 2.96 -3.82 -0.58
C VAL A 274 2.58 -2.97 0.64
N TYR A 275 3.37 -1.92 0.93
CA TYR A 275 3.11 -1.04 2.07
C TYR A 275 1.73 -0.37 1.99
N ILE A 276 1.43 0.28 0.86
CA ILE A 276 0.21 1.06 0.70
C ILE A 276 -1.03 0.18 0.68
N THR A 277 -0.95 -0.99 0.02
CA THR A 277 -2.06 -1.94 -0.02
C THR A 277 -2.35 -2.49 1.37
N LYS A 278 -1.29 -2.88 2.11
CA LYS A 278 -1.45 -3.31 3.50
C LYS A 278 -2.08 -2.22 4.37
N TRP A 279 -1.56 -0.99 4.29
CA TRP A 279 -2.07 0.12 5.08
C TRP A 279 -3.54 0.41 4.77
N PHE A 280 -3.93 0.37 3.49
CA PHE A 280 -5.33 0.52 3.10
C PHE A 280 -6.21 -0.60 3.65
N PHE A 281 -5.78 -1.86 3.56
CA PHE A 281 -6.56 -2.99 4.04
C PHE A 281 -6.72 -2.99 5.56
N ASP A 282 -5.65 -2.71 6.29
CA ASP A 282 -5.67 -2.67 7.76
C ASP A 282 -6.55 -1.53 8.30
N ASN A 283 -6.68 -0.43 7.55
CA ASN A 283 -7.32 0.80 8.02
C ASN A 283 -8.59 1.18 7.24
N ASN A 284 -9.09 0.32 6.35
CA ASN A 284 -10.30 0.59 5.59
C ASN A 284 -11.50 0.78 6.53
N LEU A 285 -12.15 1.95 6.46
CA LEU A 285 -13.29 2.29 7.32
C LEU A 285 -14.67 2.01 6.68
N ARG A 286 -14.69 1.47 5.47
CA ARG A 286 -15.91 1.20 4.68
C ARG A 286 -16.32 -0.28 4.68
N VAL A 287 -15.38 -1.19 4.91
CA VAL A 287 -15.68 -2.63 5.03
C VAL A 287 -16.01 -2.97 6.48
N SER A 288 -17.29 -3.22 6.77
CA SER A 288 -17.76 -3.60 8.11
C SER A 288 -17.32 -5.03 8.49
N GLY A 289 -16.85 -5.22 9.72
CA GLY A 289 -16.47 -6.54 10.25
C GLY A 289 -15.15 -7.09 9.71
N GLY A 290 -14.28 -6.21 9.19
CA GLY A 290 -13.05 -6.50 8.44
C GLY A 290 -12.27 -7.69 8.96
N SER A 291 -12.52 -8.84 8.36
CA SER A 291 -11.72 -10.03 8.53
C SER A 291 -11.07 -10.33 7.20
N THR A 292 -9.75 -10.36 7.18
CA THR A 292 -9.01 -10.76 5.99
C THR A 292 -9.19 -12.25 5.83
N THR A 293 -9.82 -12.65 4.73
CA THR A 293 -10.06 -14.06 4.44
C THR A 293 -9.02 -14.53 3.44
N THR A 294 -8.30 -15.58 3.80
CA THR A 294 -7.40 -16.29 2.89
C THR A 294 -7.94 -17.70 2.71
N THR A 295 -8.31 -18.06 1.48
CA THR A 295 -8.88 -19.39 1.18
C THR A 295 -7.83 -20.22 0.46
N THR A 296 -7.17 -21.14 1.14
CA THR A 296 -6.22 -22.05 0.48
C THR A 296 -7.00 -23.02 -0.41
N ALA A 297 -6.73 -23.00 -1.72
CA ALA A 297 -7.33 -23.92 -2.66
C ALA A 297 -6.91 -25.37 -2.35
N ALA A 298 -7.86 -26.31 -2.49
CA ALA A 298 -7.55 -27.72 -2.39
C ALA A 298 -6.52 -28.09 -3.45
N THR A 299 -5.44 -28.76 -3.05
CA THR A 299 -4.40 -29.19 -3.98
C THR A 299 -4.42 -30.71 -4.03
N THR A 300 -4.55 -31.27 -5.24
CA THR A 300 -4.42 -32.70 -5.47
C THR A 300 -3.10 -32.93 -6.16
N THR A 301 -2.19 -33.62 -5.47
CA THR A 301 -0.88 -33.96 -6.04
C THR A 301 -0.78 -35.48 -6.13
N THR A 302 -0.46 -35.98 -7.32
CA THR A 302 -0.23 -37.40 -7.57
C THR A 302 1.27 -37.60 -7.78
N THR A 303 1.93 -38.28 -6.84
CA THR A 303 3.36 -38.60 -6.94
C THR A 303 3.53 -40.09 -6.70
N GLY A 304 4.08 -40.81 -7.67
CA GLY A 304 4.36 -42.25 -7.53
C GLY A 304 3.13 -43.13 -7.26
N GLY A 305 1.96 -42.79 -7.81
CA GLY A 305 0.72 -43.58 -7.65
C GLY A 305 -0.08 -43.29 -6.37
N ALA A 306 0.45 -42.50 -5.44
CA ALA A 306 -0.30 -42.01 -4.27
C ALA A 306 -0.94 -40.65 -4.59
N THR A 307 -2.26 -40.55 -4.40
CA THR A 307 -3.01 -39.30 -4.53
C THR A 307 -3.17 -38.68 -3.15
N THR A 308 -2.57 -37.50 -2.94
CA THR A 308 -2.74 -36.74 -1.70
C THR A 308 -3.65 -35.55 -1.99
N THR A 309 -4.80 -35.48 -1.33
CA THR A 309 -5.75 -34.37 -1.44
C THR A 309 -5.68 -33.56 -0.15
N THR A 310 -5.19 -32.32 -0.22
CA THR A 310 -5.39 -31.36 0.87
C THR A 310 -6.73 -30.66 0.68
N GLY A 311 -7.61 -30.74 1.68
CA GLY A 311 -8.89 -30.05 1.66
C GLY A 311 -8.72 -28.53 1.61
N ALA A 312 -9.67 -27.83 1.00
CA ALA A 312 -9.68 -26.37 1.00
C ALA A 312 -9.83 -25.87 2.45
N ALA A 313 -9.02 -24.88 2.82
CA ALA A 313 -9.02 -24.31 4.17
C ALA A 313 -9.17 -22.80 4.09
N THR A 314 -10.20 -22.28 4.75
CA THR A 314 -10.47 -20.85 4.84
C THR A 314 -9.99 -20.34 6.19
N THR A 315 -9.02 -19.42 6.18
CA THR A 315 -8.54 -18.74 7.37
C THR A 315 -9.06 -17.31 7.37
N THR A 316 -9.75 -16.92 8.43
CA THR A 316 -10.43 -15.64 8.57
C THR A 316 -9.79 -14.92 9.76
N THR A 317 -8.99 -13.88 9.52
CA THR A 317 -8.33 -13.10 10.59
C THR A 317 -9.08 -11.80 10.84
N ALA A 318 -9.80 -11.74 11.96
CA ALA A 318 -10.56 -10.55 12.34
C ALA A 318 -9.63 -9.38 12.68
N ALA A 319 -9.97 -8.17 12.22
CA ALA A 319 -9.34 -6.95 12.69
C ALA A 319 -9.56 -6.81 14.21
N ALA A 320 -8.47 -6.74 14.98
CA ALA A 320 -8.51 -6.59 16.42
C ALA A 320 -9.31 -5.32 16.79
N THR A 321 -10.49 -5.51 17.35
CA THR A 321 -11.29 -4.41 17.88
C THR A 321 -10.62 -3.94 19.16
N THR A 322 -10.00 -2.76 19.13
CA THR A 322 -9.49 -2.12 20.35
C THR A 322 -10.67 -1.59 21.15
N THR A 323 -11.19 -2.39 22.08
CA THR A 323 -12.11 -1.90 23.11
C THR A 323 -11.30 -1.63 24.36
N THR A 324 -10.99 -0.36 24.60
CA THR A 324 -10.38 0.11 25.85
C THR A 324 -11.48 0.20 26.90
N THR A 325 -11.64 -0.81 27.74
CA THR A 325 -12.32 -0.66 29.04
C THR A 325 -11.29 -0.77 30.15
N ARG A 326 -11.05 0.36 30.81
CA ARG A 326 -10.25 0.47 32.03
C ARG A 326 -10.96 -0.31 33.14
N ALA A 327 -10.39 -1.45 33.54
CA ALA A 327 -10.76 -2.17 34.75
C ALA A 327 -9.52 -2.36 35.63
N SER A 328 -9.72 -2.14 36.94
CA SER A 328 -8.74 -2.18 38.00
C SER A 328 -7.92 -3.48 38.00
N THR A 329 -6.61 -3.37 38.14
CA THR A 329 -5.69 -4.50 38.30
C THR A 329 -5.99 -5.22 39.61
N THR A 330 -6.57 -6.42 39.50
CA THR A 330 -6.38 -7.48 40.49
C THR A 330 -5.72 -8.65 39.78
N THR A 331 -4.50 -8.96 40.18
CA THR A 331 -3.67 -10.01 39.60
C THR A 331 -4.34 -11.36 39.80
N THR A 332 -4.78 -12.00 38.72
CA THR A 332 -5.12 -13.42 38.73
C THR A 332 -4.34 -14.09 37.61
N THR A 333 -3.31 -14.82 38.03
CA THR A 333 -2.43 -15.62 37.18
C THR A 333 -3.25 -16.66 36.44
N THR A 334 -3.44 -16.50 35.13
CA THR A 334 -3.98 -17.56 34.27
C THR A 334 -2.84 -18.10 33.43
N THR A 335 -2.30 -19.24 33.85
CA THR A 335 -1.29 -20.00 33.14
C THR A 335 -1.89 -20.53 31.85
N THR A 336 -1.61 -19.89 30.71
CA THR A 336 -1.85 -20.50 29.39
C THR A 336 -0.59 -21.26 29.01
N THR A 337 -0.66 -22.58 29.14
CA THR A 337 0.33 -23.50 28.57
C THR A 337 0.25 -23.44 27.05
N THR A 338 1.01 -22.54 26.43
CA THR A 338 1.34 -22.68 25.01
C THR A 338 2.25 -23.89 24.85
N THR A 339 1.76 -24.93 24.17
CA THR A 339 2.57 -26.06 23.73
C THR A 339 3.84 -25.52 23.04
N ALA A 340 5.01 -25.80 23.61
CA ALA A 340 6.28 -25.36 23.03
C ALA A 340 6.43 -26.01 21.65
N GLY A 341 6.53 -25.18 20.60
CA GLY A 341 6.71 -25.70 19.25
C GLY A 341 8.07 -26.36 19.04
N ALA A 342 8.20 -27.14 17.96
CA ALA A 342 9.36 -27.99 17.71
C ALA A 342 10.69 -27.21 17.67
N CYS A 343 11.72 -27.77 18.29
CA CYS A 343 13.07 -27.23 18.36
C CYS A 343 14.01 -27.92 17.36
N TYR A 344 14.92 -27.16 16.75
CA TYR A 344 15.88 -27.63 15.77
C TYR A 344 17.25 -27.01 16.04
N LYS A 345 18.28 -27.85 16.19
CA LYS A 345 19.67 -27.42 16.36
C LYS A 345 20.53 -28.09 15.29
N THR A 346 20.89 -27.35 14.26
CA THR A 346 21.74 -27.85 13.18
C THR A 346 22.49 -26.70 12.50
N SER A 347 23.31 -27.01 11.50
CA SER A 347 24.03 -25.99 10.76
C SER A 347 23.08 -25.06 9.99
N ASN A 348 23.50 -23.82 9.77
CA ASN A 348 22.75 -22.82 9.03
C ASN A 348 22.38 -23.32 7.62
N TYR A 349 23.31 -24.01 6.96
CA TYR A 349 23.05 -24.69 5.67
C TYR A 349 21.94 -25.74 5.77
N ALA A 350 21.94 -26.56 6.82
CA ALA A 350 20.89 -27.56 7.03
C ALA A 350 19.53 -26.93 7.38
N HIS A 351 19.51 -25.78 8.04
CA HIS A 351 18.28 -25.01 8.25
C HIS A 351 17.73 -24.44 6.94
N VAL A 352 18.59 -23.92 6.06
CA VAL A 352 18.18 -23.42 4.74
C VAL A 352 17.65 -24.57 3.87
N THR A 353 18.37 -25.69 3.83
CA THR A 353 17.98 -26.88 3.05
C THR A 353 16.66 -27.47 3.52
N ALA A 354 16.40 -27.48 4.83
CA ALA A 354 15.15 -27.98 5.40
C ALA A 354 14.02 -26.93 5.43
N GLY A 355 14.19 -25.78 4.77
CA GLY A 355 13.16 -24.75 4.67
C GLY A 355 12.81 -24.06 5.99
N ARG A 356 13.69 -24.13 7.00
CA ARG A 356 13.57 -23.41 8.30
C ARG A 356 14.25 -22.03 8.27
N ALA A 357 15.09 -21.80 7.26
CA ALA A 357 15.79 -20.55 6.99
C ALA A 357 15.88 -20.33 5.47
N TYR A 358 16.37 -19.16 5.04
CA TYR A 358 16.70 -18.91 3.64
C TYR A 358 18.08 -18.23 3.50
N ASN A 359 18.73 -18.43 2.36
CA ASN A 359 20.01 -17.82 2.06
C ASN A 359 19.80 -16.39 1.51
N SER A 360 20.52 -15.43 2.06
CA SER A 360 20.55 -14.04 1.64
C SER A 360 22.01 -13.62 1.52
N LEU A 361 22.53 -13.62 0.29
CA LEU A 361 23.90 -13.20 -0.05
C LEU A 361 25.00 -13.89 0.79
N GLY A 362 24.87 -15.20 1.06
CA GLY A 362 25.85 -15.97 1.83
C GLY A 362 25.59 -16.00 3.34
N THR A 363 24.52 -15.34 3.82
CA THR A 363 24.05 -15.39 5.22
C THR A 363 22.72 -16.12 5.31
N ALA A 364 22.50 -16.89 6.38
CA ALA A 364 21.23 -17.55 6.64
C ALA A 364 20.33 -16.65 7.51
N LYS A 365 19.05 -16.57 7.16
CA LYS A 365 18.02 -15.88 7.95
C LYS A 365 16.88 -16.83 8.28
N ALA A 366 16.43 -16.84 9.54
CA ALA A 366 15.35 -17.71 9.99
C ALA A 366 14.05 -17.38 9.24
N LYS A 367 13.35 -18.42 8.73
CA LYS A 367 12.13 -18.25 7.94
C LYS A 367 10.99 -17.77 8.84
N GLY A 368 10.29 -16.72 8.42
CA GLY A 368 9.25 -16.06 9.22
C GLY A 368 9.79 -14.89 10.03
N SER A 369 10.67 -15.15 11.02
CA SER A 369 11.19 -14.07 11.89
C SER A 369 12.25 -13.18 11.27
N ASN A 370 12.93 -13.64 10.20
CA ASN A 370 14.05 -12.98 9.54
C ASN A 370 15.26 -12.71 10.45
N GLN A 371 15.35 -13.36 11.62
CA GLN A 371 16.50 -13.24 12.51
C GLN A 371 17.76 -13.74 11.81
N SER A 372 18.83 -12.94 11.86
CA SER A 372 20.12 -13.27 11.24
C SER A 372 20.77 -14.42 12.00
N MET A 373 21.10 -15.49 11.28
CA MET A 373 21.72 -16.69 11.83
C MET A 373 23.24 -16.71 11.61
N GLY A 374 23.79 -15.73 10.89
CA GLY A 374 25.19 -15.70 10.45
C GLY A 374 25.41 -16.34 9.09
N LEU A 375 26.63 -16.79 8.79
CA LEU A 375 26.98 -17.34 7.48
C LEU A 375 26.18 -18.61 7.15
N ASN A 376 25.72 -18.74 5.91
CA ASN A 376 25.05 -19.92 5.41
C ASN A 376 26.06 -21.02 5.04
N ASN A 377 26.58 -21.71 6.04
CA ASN A 377 27.52 -22.81 5.86
C ASN A 377 27.24 -23.96 6.85
N THR A 378 28.07 -25.00 6.78
CA THR A 378 27.97 -26.19 7.65
C THR A 378 28.59 -26.00 9.04
N PHE A 379 29.35 -24.92 9.25
CA PHE A 379 30.10 -24.66 10.49
C PHE A 379 29.32 -23.84 11.53
N TYR A 380 28.51 -22.88 11.09
CA TYR A 380 27.67 -22.07 11.98
C TYR A 380 26.41 -22.84 12.33
N ILE A 381 26.19 -23.07 13.63
CA ILE A 381 25.03 -23.79 14.18
C ILE A 381 24.11 -22.80 14.88
N THR A 382 22.83 -22.85 14.55
CA THR A 382 21.80 -22.02 15.18
C THR A 382 20.71 -22.90 15.77
N LYS A 383 20.14 -22.48 16.90
CA LYS A 383 18.98 -23.14 17.51
C LYS A 383 17.72 -22.39 17.10
N LEU A 384 16.80 -23.06 16.42
CA LEU A 384 15.52 -22.49 16.00
C LEU A 384 14.35 -23.18 16.72
N ARG A 385 13.41 -22.40 17.22
CA ARG A 385 12.08 -22.87 17.65
C ARG A 385 11.04 -22.49 16.60
N MET A 386 10.19 -23.44 16.23
CA MET A 386 9.01 -23.16 15.42
C MET A 386 7.92 -22.60 16.34
N THR A 387 7.51 -21.35 16.15
CA THR A 387 6.48 -20.70 16.98
C THR A 387 5.15 -20.50 16.23
N GLY A 388 5.12 -20.87 14.94
CA GLY A 388 3.93 -20.86 14.10
C GLY A 388 4.20 -21.57 12.78
N THR A 389 3.17 -21.71 11.94
CA THR A 389 3.29 -22.37 10.62
C THR A 389 4.36 -21.68 9.77
N ALA A 390 5.43 -22.40 9.46
CA ALA A 390 6.63 -21.90 8.77
C ALA A 390 7.30 -20.65 9.41
N TYR A 391 7.08 -20.41 10.71
CA TYR A 391 7.67 -19.30 11.45
C TYR A 391 8.66 -19.82 12.50
N TYR A 392 9.93 -19.49 12.32
CA TYR A 392 11.04 -19.94 13.15
C TYR A 392 11.75 -18.75 13.78
N VAL A 393 12.05 -18.85 15.07
CA VAL A 393 12.81 -17.86 15.85
C VAL A 393 14.09 -18.49 16.40
N ILE A 394 15.16 -17.70 16.51
CA ILE A 394 16.36 -18.09 17.24
C ILE A 394 16.01 -18.21 18.71
N ASP A 395 16.19 -19.40 19.27
CA ASP A 395 15.84 -19.71 20.65
C ASP A 395 16.96 -20.53 21.29
N ALA A 396 17.73 -19.88 22.16
CA ALA A 396 18.84 -20.50 22.87
C ALA A 396 18.39 -21.61 23.84
N THR A 397 17.11 -21.62 24.24
CA THR A 397 16.53 -22.60 25.17
C THR A 397 16.18 -23.94 24.51
N CYS A 398 16.22 -24.03 23.18
CA CYS A 398 16.13 -25.33 22.50
C CYS A 398 17.33 -26.23 22.86
N PRO A 399 17.14 -27.54 23.08
CA PRO A 399 18.23 -28.47 23.43
C PRO A 399 19.35 -28.51 22.37
#